data_AF-A0A920M844-F1
#
_entry.id   AF-A0A920M844-F1
#
_cell.length_a   1.000
_cell.length_b   1.000
_cell.length_c   1.000
_cell.angle_alpha   90.00
_cell.angle_beta   90.00
_cell.angle_gamma   90.00
#
_symmetry.space_group_name_H-M   'P 1'
#
loop_
_entity.id
_entity.type
_entity.pdbx_description
1 polymer ?
#
loop_
_entity_poly.entity_id
_entity_poly.type
_entity_poly.pdbx_seq_one_letter_code
_entity_poly.pdbx_strand_id
1 'polypeptide(L)'
;MITKEEFNTLQDRGFNVIPIVKEISLTNASPLSVFNTFLRTKNSFLLESVEGGNKWAQYSIIGLDCHDYFKISGNEVISFENNQQTFFHSENPLDLIKER
;
A
#
# COMPACT_ATOMS: atom_id res chain seq x y z
N MET A 1 -5.76 14.75 11.21
CA MET A 1 -5.24 15.09 9.87
C MET A 1 -4.36 16.32 10.01
N ILE A 2 -3.19 16.31 9.40
CA ILE A 2 -2.29 17.47 9.42
C ILE A 2 -2.85 18.61 8.56
N THR A 3 -2.52 19.84 8.92
CA THR A 3 -2.83 21.04 8.16
C THR A 3 -1.94 21.17 6.93
N LYS A 4 -2.35 22.01 5.98
CA LYS A 4 -1.55 22.34 4.78
C LYS A 4 -0.20 22.97 5.16
N GLU A 5 -0.18 23.79 6.22
CA GLU A 5 1.04 24.46 6.69
C GLU A 5 2.03 23.44 7.29
N GLU A 6 1.54 22.49 8.08
CA GLU A 6 2.36 21.39 8.61
C GLU A 6 2.90 20.49 7.50
N PHE A 7 2.07 20.19 6.48
CA PHE A 7 2.50 19.44 5.31
C PHE A 7 3.65 20.16 4.57
N ASN A 8 3.49 21.45 4.27
CA ASN A 8 4.52 22.24 3.59
C ASN A 8 5.81 22.30 4.41
N THR A 9 5.70 22.43 5.74
CA THR A 9 6.86 22.43 6.63
C THR A 9 7.62 21.10 6.57
N LEU A 10 6.92 19.96 6.49
CA LEU A 10 7.56 18.66 6.32
C LEU A 10 8.19 18.52 4.93
N GLN A 11 7.55 19.05 3.89
CA GLN A 11 8.11 19.06 2.54
C GLN A 11 9.42 19.88 2.49
N ASP A 12 9.44 21.08 3.07
CA ASP A 12 10.63 21.95 3.12
C ASP A 12 11.80 21.32 3.89
N ARG A 13 11.49 20.40 4.82
CA ARG A 13 12.49 19.60 5.56
C ARG A 13 13.03 18.42 4.77
N GLY A 14 12.55 18.18 3.55
CA GLY A 14 13.05 17.13 2.65
C GLY A 14 12.38 15.76 2.79
N PHE A 15 11.23 15.66 3.48
CA PHE A 15 10.49 14.39 3.53
C PHE A 15 9.83 14.10 2.17
N ASN A 16 10.12 12.92 1.59
CA ASN A 16 9.60 12.49 0.29
C ASN A 16 8.27 11.70 0.39
N VAL A 17 7.89 11.26 1.59
CA VAL A 17 6.60 10.61 1.88
C VAL A 17 6.01 11.21 3.15
N ILE A 18 4.84 11.86 3.02
CA ILE A 18 4.14 12.50 4.14
C ILE A 18 2.73 11.90 4.25
N PRO A 19 2.43 11.08 5.27
CA PRO A 19 1.13 10.42 5.40
C PRO A 19 0.05 11.40 5.87
N ILE A 20 -1.11 11.38 5.21
CA ILE A 20 -2.30 12.12 5.63
C ILE A 20 -3.23 11.17 6.36
N VAL A 21 -3.28 11.28 7.69
CA VAL A 21 -4.01 10.33 8.54
C VAL A 21 -5.30 10.94 9.09
N LYS A 22 -6.38 10.16 9.03
CA LYS A 22 -7.64 10.41 9.71
C LYS A 22 -8.08 9.16 10.46
N GLU A 23 -8.32 9.32 11.75
CA GLU A 23 -8.93 8.27 12.57
C GLU A 23 -10.45 8.28 12.38
N ILE A 24 -11.04 7.09 12.29
CA ILE A 24 -12.47 6.90 12.09
C ILE A 24 -12.92 5.83 13.10
N SER A 25 -13.97 6.13 13.85
CA SER A 25 -14.60 5.16 14.74
C SER A 25 -15.64 4.34 13.98
N LEU A 26 -15.48 3.02 13.99
CA LEU A 26 -16.42 2.09 13.35
C LEU A 26 -17.07 1.21 14.44
N THR A 27 -18.39 1.08 14.39
CA THR A 27 -19.13 0.22 15.32
C THR A 27 -19.21 -1.19 14.77
N ASN A 28 -18.83 -2.20 15.59
CA ASN A 28 -18.92 -3.63 15.25
C ASN A 28 -18.20 -4.04 13.96
N ALA A 29 -17.16 -3.30 13.57
CA ALA A 29 -16.38 -3.61 12.38
C ALA A 29 -15.22 -4.56 12.72
N SER A 30 -15.07 -5.63 11.93
CA SER A 30 -13.84 -6.41 11.85
C SER A 30 -13.03 -5.96 10.62
N PRO A 31 -11.69 -6.20 10.58
CA PRO A 31 -10.88 -5.90 9.40
C PRO A 31 -11.47 -6.49 8.11
N LEU A 32 -11.93 -7.74 8.16
CA LEU A 32 -12.58 -8.39 7.01
C LEU A 32 -13.88 -7.69 6.59
N SER A 33 -14.73 -7.25 7.53
CA SER A 33 -15.94 -6.51 7.18
C SER A 33 -15.63 -5.15 6.53
N VAL A 34 -14.56 -4.48 7.00
CA VAL A 34 -14.10 -3.23 6.40
C VAL A 34 -13.60 -3.50 4.99
N PHE A 35 -12.72 -4.49 4.81
CA PHE A 35 -12.19 -4.87 3.50
C PHE A 35 -13.30 -5.24 2.51
N ASN A 36 -14.33 -5.98 2.96
CA ASN A 36 -15.46 -6.38 2.13
C ASN A 36 -16.25 -5.19 1.54
N THR A 37 -16.23 -4.04 2.20
CA THR A 37 -16.87 -2.81 1.71
C THR A 37 -16.22 -2.29 0.42
N PHE A 38 -14.96 -2.69 0.14
CA PHE A 38 -14.14 -2.18 -0.96
C PHE A 38 -13.79 -3.22 -2.05
N LEU A 39 -14.42 -4.41 -2.07
CA LEU A 39 -14.06 -5.53 -2.97
C LEU A 39 -14.08 -5.23 -4.48
N ARG A 40 -14.61 -4.09 -4.90
CA ARG A 40 -14.63 -3.67 -6.31
C ARG A 40 -13.36 -2.93 -6.74
N THR A 41 -12.43 -2.67 -5.82
CA THR A 41 -11.16 -1.99 -6.10
C THR A 41 -10.10 -2.98 -6.56
N LYS A 42 -9.29 -2.59 -7.55
CA LYS A 42 -8.20 -3.43 -8.06
C LYS A 42 -7.02 -3.38 -7.08
N ASN A 43 -6.09 -4.35 -7.20
CA ASN A 43 -4.82 -4.37 -6.46
C ASN A 43 -4.96 -4.09 -4.96
N SER A 44 -6.05 -4.56 -4.35
CA SER A 44 -6.36 -4.32 -2.95
C SER A 44 -6.03 -5.57 -2.13
N PHE A 45 -5.61 -5.36 -0.89
CA PHE A 45 -5.14 -6.44 -0.03
C PHE A 45 -5.56 -6.22 1.42
N LEU A 46 -5.66 -7.34 2.14
CA LEU A 46 -5.83 -7.40 3.58
C LEU A 46 -4.68 -8.26 4.13
N LEU A 47 -3.86 -7.68 5.01
CA LEU A 47 -2.83 -8.38 5.76
C LEU A 47 -3.28 -8.49 7.21
N GLU A 48 -3.42 -9.71 7.69
CA GLU A 48 -3.70 -10.02 9.09
C GLU A 48 -2.57 -10.88 9.64
N SER A 49 -2.22 -10.67 10.91
CA SER A 49 -1.20 -11.46 11.58
C SER A 49 -1.82 -12.24 12.74
N VAL A 50 -1.35 -13.48 12.91
CA VAL A 50 -1.73 -14.35 14.02
C VAL A 50 -0.46 -14.72 14.76
N GLU A 51 -0.42 -14.42 16.06
CA GLU A 51 0.72 -14.73 16.92
C GLU A 51 0.38 -15.94 17.81
N GLY A 52 1.18 -17.01 17.72
CA GLY A 52 1.04 -18.18 18.58
C GLY A 52 -0.29 -18.94 18.47
N GLY A 53 -0.99 -18.83 17.33
CA GLY A 53 -2.23 -19.56 17.01
C GLY A 53 -3.49 -19.07 17.72
N ASN A 54 -3.36 -18.44 18.89
CA ASN A 54 -4.49 -18.07 19.75
C ASN A 54 -4.57 -16.57 20.08
N LYS A 55 -3.58 -15.75 19.69
CA LYS A 55 -3.64 -14.29 19.84
C LYS A 55 -3.66 -13.64 18.46
N TRP A 56 -4.68 -12.84 18.22
CA TRP A 56 -4.75 -11.98 17.05
C TRP A 56 -3.75 -10.85 17.23
N ALA A 57 -3.03 -10.49 16.16
CA ALA A 57 -2.16 -9.32 16.20
C ALA A 57 -2.97 -8.04 16.47
N GLN A 58 -2.32 -7.04 17.04
CA GLN A 58 -2.95 -5.77 17.42
C GLN A 58 -3.47 -4.96 16.22
N TYR A 59 -2.97 -5.26 15.01
CA TYR A 59 -3.27 -4.50 13.79
C TYR A 59 -3.51 -5.42 12.59
N SER A 60 -4.45 -5.03 11.74
CA SER A 60 -4.58 -5.50 10.35
C SER A 60 -4.30 -4.33 9.41
N ILE A 61 -3.73 -4.61 8.25
CA ILE A 61 -3.40 -3.59 7.23
C ILE A 61 -4.28 -3.82 6.01
N ILE A 62 -5.00 -2.79 5.59
CA ILE A 62 -5.80 -2.80 4.37
C ILE A 62 -5.18 -1.83 3.37
N GLY A 63 -4.75 -2.35 2.22
CA GLY A 63 -4.38 -1.55 1.06
C GLY A 63 -5.53 -1.54 0.06
N LEU A 64 -5.90 -0.34 -0.41
CA LEU A 64 -6.98 -0.15 -1.39
C LEU A 64 -6.42 0.52 -2.64
N ASP A 65 -6.90 0.08 -3.80
CA ASP A 65 -6.66 0.71 -5.10
C ASP A 65 -5.18 1.07 -5.35
N CYS A 66 -4.26 0.14 -5.06
CA CYS A 66 -2.84 0.38 -5.31
C CYS A 66 -2.59 0.57 -6.81
N HIS A 67 -2.38 1.83 -7.20
CA HIS A 67 -2.25 2.22 -8.60
C HIS A 67 -0.96 1.68 -9.22
N ASP A 68 0.16 1.87 -8.54
CA ASP A 68 1.46 1.45 -9.04
C ASP A 68 1.77 0.01 -8.60
N TYR A 69 2.21 -0.83 -9.54
CA TYR A 69 2.58 -2.21 -9.25
C TYR A 69 3.55 -2.78 -10.28
N PHE A 70 4.29 -3.80 -9.86
CA PHE A 70 5.09 -4.65 -10.75
C PHE A 70 4.50 -6.07 -10.80
N LYS A 71 4.49 -6.70 -11.97
CA LYS A 71 4.25 -8.14 -12.14
C LYS A 71 5.48 -8.74 -12.79
N ILE A 72 6.02 -9.79 -12.17
CA ILE A 72 7.27 -10.41 -12.58
C ILE A 72 7.01 -11.90 -12.81
N SER A 73 7.42 -12.40 -13.96
CA SER A 73 7.37 -13.83 -14.32
C SER A 73 8.72 -14.24 -14.93
N GLY A 74 9.55 -14.92 -14.16
CA GLY A 74 10.95 -15.14 -14.55
C GLY A 74 11.67 -13.80 -14.71
N ASN A 75 12.22 -13.54 -15.89
CA ASN A 75 12.92 -12.30 -16.23
C ASN A 75 12.02 -11.27 -16.93
N GLU A 76 10.74 -11.60 -17.15
CA GLU A 76 9.78 -10.68 -17.76
C GLU A 76 9.13 -9.80 -16.69
N VAL A 77 9.16 -8.50 -16.90
CA VAL A 77 8.59 -7.50 -15.98
C VAL A 77 7.53 -6.69 -16.69
N ILE A 78 6.38 -6.56 -16.03
CA ILE A 78 5.35 -5.57 -16.33
C ILE A 78 5.38 -4.55 -15.20
N SER A 79 5.72 -3.30 -15.53
CA SER A 79 5.54 -2.17 -14.61
C SER A 79 4.28 -1.42 -14.98
N PHE A 80 3.50 -1.04 -13.97
CA PHE A 80 2.42 -0.07 -14.09
C PHE A 80 2.70 1.08 -13.14
N GLU A 81 2.98 2.26 -13.68
CA GLU A 81 3.36 3.46 -12.94
C GLU A 81 2.75 4.68 -13.62
N ASN A 82 2.24 5.65 -12.86
CA ASN A 82 1.68 6.89 -13.41
C ASN A 82 0.63 6.66 -14.53
N ASN A 83 -0.20 5.61 -14.37
CA ASN A 83 -1.18 5.15 -15.37
C ASN A 83 -0.58 4.71 -16.72
N GLN A 84 0.70 4.38 -16.76
CA GLN A 84 1.39 3.85 -17.94
C GLN A 84 1.89 2.44 -17.65
N GLN A 85 1.73 1.56 -18.64
CA GLN A 85 2.21 0.19 -18.56
C GLN A 85 3.41 -0.01 -19.47
N THR A 86 4.50 -0.53 -18.92
CA THR A 86 5.72 -0.85 -19.67
C THR A 86 6.09 -2.31 -19.51
N PHE A 87 6.70 -2.87 -20.55
CA PHE A 87 7.16 -4.26 -20.59
C PHE A 87 8.66 -4.28 -20.87
N PHE A 88 9.42 -5.00 -20.07
CA PHE A 88 10.86 -5.12 -20.28
C PHE A 88 11.39 -6.42 -19.66
N HIS A 89 12.60 -6.79 -20.09
CA HIS A 89 13.35 -7.92 -19.56
C HIS A 89 14.34 -7.43 -18.50
N SER A 90 14.45 -8.14 -17.38
CA SER A 90 15.43 -7.88 -16.33
C SER A 90 16.08 -9.17 -15.83
N GLU A 91 17.42 -9.21 -15.82
CA GLU A 91 18.18 -10.32 -15.24
C GLU A 91 18.06 -10.38 -13.71
N ASN A 92 17.74 -9.26 -13.07
CA ASN A 92 17.49 -9.19 -11.62
C ASN A 92 16.32 -8.24 -11.33
N PRO A 93 15.07 -8.74 -11.39
CA PRO A 93 13.88 -7.89 -11.26
C PRO A 93 13.70 -7.30 -9.84
N LEU A 94 14.43 -7.80 -8.83
CA LEU A 94 14.36 -7.24 -7.47
C LEU A 94 15.14 -5.93 -7.32
N ASP A 95 16.09 -5.64 -8.20
CA ASP A 95 16.84 -4.38 -8.15
C ASP A 95 15.92 -3.17 -8.40
N LEU A 96 14.82 -3.36 -9.13
CA LEU A 96 13.76 -2.36 -9.35
C LEU A 96 13.17 -1.80 -8.04
N ILE A 97 13.13 -2.60 -6.98
CA ILE A 97 12.56 -2.20 -5.69
C ILE A 97 13.56 -1.37 -4.87
N LYS A 98 14.88 -1.60 -5.07
CA LYS A 98 15.93 -0.95 -4.27
C LYS A 98 16.22 0.49 -4.70
N GLU A 99 15.88 0.84 -5.93
CA GLU A 99 16.19 2.13 -6.55
C GLU A 99 15.18 3.24 -6.19
N ARG A 100 14.19 2.94 -5.33
CA ARG A 100 13.15 3.87 -4.85
C ARG A 100 13.33 4.19 -3.36
#